data_AF-A0A2V9S477-F1
#
_entry.id   AF-A0A2V9S477-F1
#
_cell.length_a   1.000
_cell.length_b   1.000
_cell.length_c   1.000
_cell.angle_alpha   90.00
_cell.angle_beta   90.00
_cell.angle_gamma   90.00
#
_symmetry.space_group_name_H-M   'P 1'
#
loop_
_entity.id
_entity.type
_entity.pdbx_description
1 polymer ?
#
loop_
_entity_poly.entity_id
_entity_poly.type
_entity_poly.pdbx_seq_one_letter_code
_entity_poly.pdbx_strand_id
1 'polypeptide(L)'
;MIMGLSYALAKSARTDRTLCDRDLIAALGSLTKTQETLVNSGLHYETPIATAGQQAVAAEVQKMVKEYREAEQKHMGYSRLKESEVLQALVFLLRMAHGRTSGRPKSRAFVDFLFTQFPEKQSAIATLATPEAAGSRIVIP
;
A
#
# COMPACT_ATOMS: atom_id res chain seq x y z
N MET A 1 -3.12 6.15 -8.65
CA MET A 1 -1.70 5.87 -8.31
C MET A 1 -1.45 5.83 -6.79
N ILE A 2 -1.53 6.94 -6.03
CA ILE A 2 -1.24 6.98 -4.58
C ILE A 2 -2.02 5.92 -3.77
N MET A 3 -3.32 5.75 -4.05
CA MET A 3 -4.14 4.72 -3.40
C MET A 3 -3.64 3.30 -3.68
N GLY A 4 -3.21 3.01 -4.91
CA GLY A 4 -2.67 1.69 -5.28
C GLY A 4 -1.36 1.39 -4.57
N LEU A 5 -0.47 2.39 -4.45
CA LEU A 5 0.76 2.25 -3.67
C LEU A 5 0.48 2.05 -2.18
N SER A 6 -0.46 2.82 -1.62
CA SER A 6 -0.87 2.67 -0.21
C SER A 6 -1.44 1.29 0.06
N TYR A 7 -2.21 0.74 -0.89
CA TYR A 7 -2.72 -0.63 -0.83
C TYR A 7 -1.60 -1.66 -0.92
N ALA A 8 -0.60 -1.48 -1.78
CA ALA A 8 0.58 -2.36 -1.87
C ALA A 8 1.33 -2.44 -0.53
N LEU A 9 1.51 -1.29 0.16
CA LEU A 9 2.08 -1.24 1.51
C LEU A 9 1.21 -1.99 2.52
N ALA A 10 -0.11 -1.76 2.52
CA ALA A 10 -1.05 -2.45 3.40
C ALA A 10 -1.03 -3.97 3.15
N LYS A 11 -0.99 -4.40 1.90
CA LYS A 11 -0.91 -5.80 1.50
C LYS A 11 0.39 -6.44 1.98
N SER A 12 1.54 -5.78 1.79
CA SER A 12 2.81 -6.28 2.29
C SER A 12 2.83 -6.43 3.82
N ALA A 13 2.31 -5.44 4.54
CA ALA A 13 2.18 -5.48 6.01
C ALA A 13 1.18 -6.52 6.54
N ARG A 14 0.26 -7.02 5.69
CA ARG A 14 -0.64 -8.14 6.01
C ARG A 14 0.03 -9.49 5.81
N THR A 15 0.78 -9.62 4.72
CA THR A 15 1.56 -10.82 4.40
C THR A 15 2.61 -11.08 5.48
N ASP A 16 3.31 -10.02 5.93
CA ASP A 16 4.28 -10.11 7.01
C ASP A 16 3.87 -9.22 8.19
N ARG A 17 3.32 -9.85 9.24
CA ARG A 17 2.87 -9.17 10.45
C ARG A 17 4.02 -8.64 11.33
N THR A 18 5.26 -9.04 11.05
CA THR A 18 6.44 -8.56 11.78
C THR A 18 6.86 -7.16 11.33
N LEU A 19 6.40 -6.72 10.16
CA LEU A 19 6.68 -5.39 9.63
C LEU A 19 6.15 -4.30 10.54
N CYS A 20 7.03 -3.35 10.84
CA CYS A 20 6.73 -2.15 11.61
C CYS A 20 6.87 -0.90 10.73
N ASP A 21 6.43 0.25 11.26
CA ASP A 21 6.50 1.53 10.56
C ASP A 21 7.91 1.84 10.06
N ARG A 22 8.94 1.46 10.84
CA ARG A 22 10.35 1.68 10.48
C ARG A 22 10.75 0.95 9.20
N ASP A 23 10.25 -0.27 8.99
CA ASP A 23 10.59 -1.08 7.81
C ASP A 23 9.91 -0.52 6.56
N LEU A 24 8.63 -0.13 6.68
CA LEU A 24 7.91 0.55 5.61
C LEU A 24 8.58 1.88 5.23
N ILE A 25 8.98 2.68 6.21
CA ILE A 25 9.68 3.95 5.99
C ILE A 25 11.04 3.71 5.32
N ALA A 26 11.82 2.73 5.79
CA ALA A 26 13.11 2.40 5.20
C ALA A 26 12.98 1.96 3.73
N ALA A 27 12.01 1.08 3.43
CA ALA A 27 11.74 0.63 2.07
C ALA A 27 11.24 1.77 1.15
N LEU A 28 10.35 2.63 1.65
CA LEU A 28 9.91 3.81 0.90
C LEU A 28 11.06 4.79 0.65
N GLY A 29 11.94 4.98 1.64
CA GLY A 29 13.13 5.82 1.52
C GLY A 29 14.10 5.34 0.45
N SER A 30 14.40 4.04 0.42
CA SER A 30 15.28 3.46 -0.61
C SER A 30 14.67 3.57 -2.01
N LEU A 31 13.37 3.27 -2.16
CA LEU A 31 12.65 3.42 -3.42
C LEU A 31 12.62 4.87 -3.90
N THR A 32 12.37 5.81 -2.99
CA THR A 32 12.35 7.24 -3.31
C THR A 32 13.71 7.68 -3.85
N LYS A 33 14.81 7.28 -3.20
CA LYS A 33 16.16 7.61 -3.64
C LYS A 33 16.52 7.00 -5.00
N THR A 34 16.11 5.75 -5.23
CA THR A 34 16.26 5.10 -6.53
C THR A 34 15.49 5.84 -7.62
N GLN A 35 14.23 6.20 -7.37
CA GLN A 35 13.40 6.94 -8.34
C GLN A 35 13.91 8.36 -8.57
N GLU A 36 14.39 9.04 -7.54
CA GLU A 36 15.03 10.36 -7.66
C GLU A 36 16.27 10.30 -8.54
N THR A 37 17.12 9.27 -8.35
CA THR A 37 18.29 9.05 -9.19
C THR A 37 17.88 8.81 -10.64
N LEU A 38 16.85 7.99 -10.87
CA LEU A 38 16.32 7.73 -12.22
C LEU A 38 15.80 9.01 -12.89
N VAL A 39 15.04 9.84 -12.17
CA VAL A 39 14.49 11.09 -12.70
C VAL A 39 15.58 12.12 -13.00
N ASN A 40 16.56 12.27 -12.10
CA ASN A 40 17.58 13.32 -12.21
C ASN A 40 18.74 12.96 -13.15
N SER A 41 19.11 11.67 -13.23
CA SER A 41 20.29 11.22 -13.99
C SER A 41 19.97 10.26 -15.14
N GLY A 42 18.75 9.70 -15.20
CA GLY A 42 18.40 8.62 -16.12
C GLY A 42 19.03 7.27 -15.78
N LEU A 43 19.81 7.18 -14.69
CA LEU A 43 20.49 5.95 -14.28
C LEU A 43 19.61 5.09 -13.38
N HIS A 44 19.59 3.79 -13.67
CA HIS A 44 18.94 2.81 -12.83
C HIS A 44 19.90 2.45 -11.69
N TYR A 45 19.57 2.89 -10.47
CA TYR A 45 20.38 2.60 -9.28
C TYR A 45 19.58 1.76 -8.29
N GLU A 46 20.06 0.57 -7.98
CA GLU A 46 19.45 -0.28 -6.96
C GLU A 46 20.12 0.01 -5.62
N THR A 47 19.41 0.68 -4.71
CA THR A 47 19.90 0.89 -3.35
C THR A 47 19.74 -0.43 -2.58
N PRO A 48 20.79 -0.99 -1.96
CA PRO A 48 20.68 -2.24 -1.22
C PRO A 48 19.69 -2.08 -0.07
N ILE A 49 18.63 -2.88 -0.11
CA ILE A 49 17.58 -2.90 0.92
C ILE A 49 18.02 -3.87 2.02
N ALA A 50 18.04 -3.39 3.27
CA ALA A 50 18.81 -4.02 4.35
C ALA A 50 18.17 -5.29 4.92
N THR A 51 16.87 -5.50 4.77
CA THR A 51 16.17 -6.68 5.33
C THR A 51 15.23 -7.30 4.31
N ALA A 52 15.01 -8.61 4.44
CA ALA A 52 14.10 -9.36 3.57
C ALA A 52 12.67 -8.78 3.58
N GLY A 53 12.18 -8.32 4.73
CA GLY A 53 10.88 -7.67 4.86
C GLY A 53 10.82 -6.35 4.08
N GLN A 54 11.83 -5.49 4.20
CA GLN A 54 11.91 -4.26 3.43
C GLN A 54 12.02 -4.53 1.91
N GLN A 55 12.73 -5.59 1.51
CA GLN A 55 12.85 -5.98 0.11
C GLN A 55 11.50 -6.46 -0.44
N ALA A 56 10.75 -7.24 0.34
CA ALA A 56 9.40 -7.67 -0.03
C ALA A 56 8.44 -6.48 -0.19
N VAL A 57 8.49 -5.51 0.72
CA VAL A 57 7.71 -4.26 0.60
C VAL A 57 8.08 -3.53 -0.68
N ALA A 58 9.37 -3.37 -0.96
CA ALA A 58 9.83 -2.64 -2.14
C ALA A 58 9.43 -3.34 -3.44
N ALA A 59 9.56 -4.67 -3.50
CA ALA A 59 9.12 -5.48 -4.64
C ALA A 59 7.61 -5.35 -4.88
N GLU A 60 6.79 -5.36 -3.83
CA GLU A 60 5.34 -5.21 -3.96
C GLU A 60 4.95 -3.82 -4.49
N VAL A 61 5.63 -2.77 -4.02
CA VAL A 61 5.44 -1.40 -4.50
C VAL A 61 5.85 -1.26 -5.98
N GLN A 62 7.02 -1.77 -6.35
CA GLN A 62 7.49 -1.76 -7.75
C GLN A 62 6.57 -2.56 -8.67
N LYS A 63 6.09 -3.72 -8.20
CA LYS A 63 5.13 -4.55 -8.93
C LYS A 63 3.85 -3.77 -9.20
N MET A 64 3.30 -3.06 -8.22
CA MET A 64 2.10 -2.26 -8.43
C MET A 64 2.35 -1.12 -9.44
N VAL A 65 3.50 -0.42 -9.39
CA VAL A 65 3.83 0.58 -10.41
C VAL A 65 3.86 -0.04 -11.81
N LYS A 66 4.46 -1.23 -11.97
CA LYS A 66 4.50 -1.95 -13.24
C LYS A 66 3.11 -2.35 -13.72
N GLU A 67 2.29 -2.95 -12.86
CA GLU A 67 0.91 -3.34 -13.17
C GLU A 67 0.06 -2.13 -13.58
N TYR A 68 0.26 -0.98 -12.91
CA TYR A 68 -0.43 0.27 -13.27
C TYR A 68 -0.05 0.74 -14.68
N ARG A 69 1.24 0.70 -15.04
CA ARG A 69 1.72 1.07 -16.39
C ARG A 69 1.13 0.15 -17.46
N GLU A 70 1.15 -1.17 -17.20
CA GLU A 70 0.59 -2.17 -18.11
C GLU A 70 -0.92 -1.99 -18.27
N ALA A 71 -1.64 -1.67 -17.19
CA ALA A 71 -3.06 -1.39 -17.24
C ALA A 71 -3.37 -0.12 -18.06
N GLU A 72 -2.62 0.97 -17.88
CA GLU A 72 -2.81 2.17 -18.72
C GLU A 72 -2.50 1.89 -20.20
N GLN A 73 -1.42 1.16 -20.49
CA GLN A 73 -1.06 0.81 -21.85
C GLN A 73 -2.14 -0.04 -22.53
N LYS A 74 -2.75 -0.99 -21.82
CA LYS A 74 -3.84 -1.82 -22.34
C LYS A 74 -5.12 -1.02 -22.64
N HIS A 75 -5.45 -0.03 -21.81
CA HIS A 75 -6.70 0.74 -21.97
C HIS A 75 -6.55 1.95 -22.90
N MET A 76 -5.36 2.58 -22.96
CA MET A 76 -5.14 3.84 -23.68
C MET A 76 -4.10 3.75 -24.81
N GLY A 77 -3.41 2.61 -24.96
CA GLY A 77 -2.36 2.40 -25.97
C GLY A 77 -1.00 3.00 -25.60
N TYR A 78 -0.92 3.83 -24.55
CA TYR A 78 0.31 4.42 -24.02
C TYR A 78 0.20 4.62 -22.51
N SER A 79 1.33 4.61 -21.79
CA SER A 79 1.38 4.91 -20.35
C SER A 79 1.52 6.42 -20.15
N ARG A 80 0.61 7.05 -19.39
CA ARG A 80 0.70 8.47 -19.03
C ARG A 80 1.52 8.70 -17.77
N LEU A 81 1.71 7.64 -16.97
CA LEU A 81 2.46 7.70 -15.73
C LEU A 81 3.92 8.08 -15.97
N LYS A 82 4.30 9.29 -15.55
CA LYS A 82 5.69 9.78 -15.61
C LYS A 82 6.49 9.32 -14.40
N GLU A 83 7.80 9.13 -14.56
CA GLU A 83 8.69 8.80 -13.44
C GLU A 83 8.66 9.89 -12.35
N SER A 84 8.47 11.15 -12.73
CA SER A 84 8.31 12.26 -11.78
C SER A 84 7.04 12.14 -10.93
N GLU A 85 5.94 11.62 -11.47
CA GLU A 85 4.71 11.38 -10.72
C GLU A 85 4.86 10.20 -9.76
N VAL A 86 5.61 9.16 -10.18
CA VAL A 86 5.97 8.04 -9.29
C VAL A 86 6.80 8.52 -8.12
N LEU A 87 7.83 9.32 -8.39
CA LEU A 87 8.66 9.93 -7.36
C LEU A 87 7.83 10.79 -6.39
N GLN A 88 6.97 11.68 -6.92
CA GLN A 88 6.12 12.52 -6.08
C GLN A 88 5.18 11.70 -5.19
N ALA A 89 4.59 10.63 -5.71
CA ALA A 89 3.75 9.74 -4.92
C ALA A 89 4.53 9.00 -3.83
N LEU A 90 5.74 8.52 -4.12
CA LEU A 90 6.60 7.89 -3.11
C LEU A 90 7.03 8.88 -2.02
N VAL A 91 7.46 10.09 -2.40
CA VAL A 91 7.79 11.17 -1.46
C VAL A 91 6.59 11.53 -0.59
N PHE A 92 5.39 11.61 -1.18
CA PHE A 92 4.16 11.89 -0.44
C PHE A 92 3.88 10.80 0.61
N LEU A 93 3.97 9.52 0.23
CA LEU A 93 3.77 8.41 1.16
C LEU A 93 4.83 8.36 2.26
N LEU A 94 6.09 8.62 1.91
CA LEU A 94 7.18 8.69 2.88
C LEU A 94 6.95 9.80 3.92
N ARG A 95 6.55 11.01 3.46
CA ARG A 95 6.20 12.13 4.36
C ARG A 95 4.99 11.79 5.23
N MET A 96 3.96 11.16 4.66
CA MET A 96 2.80 10.70 5.42
C MET A 96 3.17 9.67 6.49
N ALA A 97 4.04 8.72 6.16
CA ALA A 97 4.53 7.71 7.10
C ALA A 97 5.28 8.35 8.27
N HIS A 98 6.16 9.33 7.99
CA HIS A 98 6.85 10.10 9.01
C HIS A 98 5.90 10.93 9.90
N GLY A 99 4.83 11.50 9.34
CA GLY A 99 3.84 12.25 10.11
C GLY A 99 2.92 11.39 10.99
N ARG A 100 2.87 10.07 10.73
CA ARG A 100 1.95 9.13 11.40
C ARG A 100 2.65 8.17 12.35
N THR A 101 3.93 7.87 12.13
CA THR A 101 4.70 7.01 13.03
C THR A 101 4.87 7.67 14.39
N SER A 102 4.83 6.87 15.45
CA SER A 102 5.12 7.36 16.81
C SER A 102 6.61 7.53 17.10
N GLY A 103 7.50 7.12 16.18
CA GLY A 103 8.95 7.12 16.36
C GLY A 103 9.49 5.99 17.25
N ARG A 104 8.63 5.20 17.89
CA ARG A 104 9.04 4.06 18.73
C ARG A 104 9.62 2.92 17.87
N PRO A 105 10.61 2.15 18.36
CA PRO A 105 11.29 1.10 17.57
C PRO A 105 10.39 0.01 16.97
N LYS A 106 9.17 -0.18 17.49
CA LYS A 106 8.16 -1.12 17.01
C LYS A 106 6.79 -0.46 16.78
N SER A 107 6.80 0.82 16.44
CA SER A 107 5.57 1.55 16.09
C SER A 107 4.87 0.85 14.93
N ARG A 108 3.55 0.72 15.03
CA ARG A 108 2.66 0.23 13.96
C ARG A 108 1.54 1.22 13.66
N ALA A 109 1.69 2.48 14.08
CA ALA A 109 0.67 3.50 13.89
C ALA A 109 0.41 3.81 12.42
N PHE A 110 1.46 3.80 11.59
CA PHE A 110 1.30 3.96 10.15
C PHE A 110 0.72 2.69 9.50
N VAL A 111 1.14 1.50 9.92
CA VAL A 111 0.54 0.22 9.49
C VAL A 111 -0.96 0.18 9.80
N ASP A 112 -1.34 0.49 11.05
CA ASP A 112 -2.72 0.48 11.50
C ASP A 112 -3.54 1.52 10.73
N PHE A 113 -2.97 2.71 10.49
CA PHE A 113 -3.58 3.68 9.58
C PHE A 113 -3.84 3.08 8.19
N LEU A 114 -2.86 2.43 7.56
CA LEU A 114 -3.06 1.81 6.25
C LEU A 114 -4.20 0.78 6.29
N PHE A 115 -4.32 0.01 7.37
CA PHE A 115 -5.42 -0.94 7.52
C PHE A 115 -6.79 -0.26 7.67
N THR A 116 -6.87 0.89 8.34
CA THR A 116 -8.13 1.66 8.40
C THR A 116 -8.57 2.18 7.03
N GLN A 117 -7.62 2.50 6.14
CA GLN A 117 -7.93 2.99 4.80
C GLN A 117 -8.38 1.87 3.86
N PHE A 118 -7.91 0.65 4.11
CA PHE A 118 -8.24 -0.52 3.30
C PHE A 118 -8.81 -1.64 4.18
N PRO A 119 -9.96 -1.48 4.83
CA PRO A 119 -10.51 -2.54 5.67
C PRO A 119 -10.54 -3.85 4.89
N GLU A 120 -10.05 -4.95 5.48
CA GLU A 120 -10.42 -6.25 4.95
C GLU A 120 -11.93 -6.30 5.06
N LYS A 121 -12.62 -6.30 3.91
CA LYS A 121 -14.00 -6.75 3.91
C LYS A 121 -13.91 -8.21 4.33
N GLN A 122 -13.94 -8.45 5.65
CA GLN A 122 -14.46 -9.69 6.20
C GLN A 122 -15.72 -9.91 5.40
N SER A 123 -15.70 -10.95 4.58
CA SER A 123 -16.71 -11.26 3.60
C SER A 123 -18.08 -10.81 4.10
N ALA A 124 -18.75 -9.92 3.36
CA ALA A 124 -20.17 -9.61 3.54
C ALA A 124 -21.09 -10.86 3.41
N ILE A 125 -20.49 -12.05 3.37
CA ILE A 125 -21.06 -13.38 3.36
C ILE A 125 -21.26 -13.89 4.81
N ALA A 126 -20.56 -13.37 5.83
CA ALA A 126 -20.77 -13.79 7.22
C ALA A 126 -21.94 -13.06 7.91
N THR A 127 -22.29 -11.84 7.48
CA THR A 127 -23.48 -11.10 7.98
C THR A 127 -24.77 -11.43 7.22
N LEU A 128 -24.70 -12.17 6.11
CA LEU A 128 -25.86 -12.73 5.41
C LEU A 128 -26.17 -14.19 5.83
N ALA A 129 -25.37 -14.77 6.72
CA ALA A 129 -25.51 -16.15 7.21
C ALA A 129 -26.20 -16.23 8.59
N THR A 130 -27.06 -15.27 8.93
CA THR A 130 -28.06 -15.42 9.99
C THR A 130 -29.45 -15.28 9.38
N PRO A 131 -30.08 -16.37 8.91
CA PRO A 131 -31.52 -16.41 8.79
C PRO A 131 -32.14 -16.71 10.17
N GLU A 132 -33.36 -16.23 10.40
CA GLU A 132 -34.15 -16.24 11.65
C GLU A 132 -33.75 -15.20 12.71
N ALA A 133 -34.63 -14.32 13.19
CA ALA A 133 -36.07 -14.45 13.34
C ALA A 133 -36.82 -13.28 12.71
N ALA A 134 -37.55 -13.56 11.63
CA ALA A 134 -38.73 -12.79 11.26
C ALA A 134 -39.81 -13.10 12.30
N GLY A 135 -39.89 -12.27 13.35
CA GLY A 135 -40.99 -12.27 14.30
C GLY A 135 -42.29 -11.89 13.60
N SER A 136 -43.00 -12.92 13.11
CA SER A 136 -44.36 -12.86 12.59
C SER A 136 -45.28 -12.18 13.62
N ARG A 137 -45.65 -10.91 13.35
CA ARG A 137 -46.79 -10.26 14.02
C ARG A 137 -48.06 -10.83 13.40
N ILE A 138 -48.61 -11.85 14.03
CA ILE A 138 -49.97 -12.31 13.80
C ILE A 138 -50.90 -11.19 14.24
N VAL A 139 -51.58 -10.58 13.27
CA VAL A 139 -52.80 -9.79 13.47
C VAL A 139 -53.94 -10.79 13.66
N ILE A 140 -54.67 -10.68 14.77
CA ILE A 140 -55.94 -11.38 14.99
C ILE A 140 -57.05 -10.30 14.91
N PRO A 141 -58.17 -10.55 14.23
CA PRO A 141 -59.29 -9.61 14.10
C PRO A 141 -60.01 -9.33 15.42
#